data_AF-A0A142CN09-F1
#
_entry.id   AF-A0A142CN09-F1
#
_cell.length_a   1.000
_cell.length_b   1.000
_cell.length_c   1.000
_cell.angle_alpha   90.00
_cell.angle_beta   90.00
_cell.angle_gamma   90.00
#
_symmetry.space_group_name_H-M   'P 1'
#
loop_
_entity.id
_entity.type
_entity.pdbx_description
1 polymer ?
#
loop_
_entity_poly.entity_id
_entity_poly.type
_entity_poly.pdbx_seq_one_letter_code
_entity_poly.pdbx_strand_id
1 'polypeptide(L)'
;MHFYVDETGQTGRNLFDKTQPVLSYGVLSSDANLDKVAEADLAVIRKTLGVQRLHAAELGLHRLSDLVDTLLVLQKKHRIRFDIWQVVKRDHAIISFFDQVFDQGMNPAVPWSAYWTPLRYPLLLNLASLFDDELASNAWTARLEAHDERASELFCTVSDELISRTAASALDHRSKQLITDALNWASANFEQLGYNCKTNKERLRIMPNMIGFQSVLHGICSRLGAPERKASIIVDQQSQFNTTQRELNEFYYQIRDMPWELGPGLPVMNMKNMPAEPLVFQSGTKSAGLELVDIYLWTFKRFMEDKALTKPLSRLVYTNLKTARTNSVSIQSVASRFKELLGKLPVPSAEIMRQAQELRDFDEARRMPYVVSGSPD
;
A
#
# COMPACT_ATOMS: atom_id res chain seq x y z
N MET A 1 -22.86 1.66 10.18
CA MET A 1 -21.89 2.72 9.81
C MET A 1 -21.80 2.76 8.28
N HIS A 2 -21.56 3.91 7.69
CA HIS A 2 -21.47 4.08 6.24
C HIS A 2 -20.06 4.55 5.88
N PHE A 3 -19.47 3.92 4.88
CA PHE A 3 -18.16 4.25 4.34
C PHE A 3 -18.28 4.63 2.87
N TYR A 4 -17.53 5.67 2.49
CA TYR A 4 -17.43 6.17 1.12
C TYR A 4 -15.97 6.19 0.74
N VAL A 5 -15.60 5.50 -0.33
CA VAL A 5 -14.23 5.29 -0.76
C VAL A 5 -14.05 5.87 -2.15
N ASP A 6 -13.02 6.70 -2.31
CA ASP A 6 -12.59 7.23 -3.59
C ASP A 6 -11.05 7.23 -3.65
N GLU A 7 -10.50 7.38 -4.85
CA GLU A 7 -9.08 7.29 -5.12
C GLU A 7 -8.59 8.31 -6.13
N THR A 8 -7.33 8.71 -5.99
CA THR A 8 -6.69 9.70 -6.87
C THR A 8 -5.21 9.42 -7.04
N GLY A 9 -4.68 9.80 -8.20
CA GLY A 9 -3.36 9.38 -8.68
C GLY A 9 -3.51 8.17 -9.58
N GLN A 10 -2.99 8.25 -10.81
CA GLN A 10 -3.16 7.25 -11.86
C GLN A 10 -2.94 5.83 -11.32
N THR A 11 -3.90 4.96 -11.55
CA THR A 11 -3.99 3.60 -10.98
C THR A 11 -3.29 2.55 -11.84
N GLY A 12 -2.80 2.97 -13.00
CA GLY A 12 -2.29 2.11 -14.06
C GLY A 12 -0.82 1.70 -13.92
N ARG A 13 -0.29 1.14 -15.01
CA ARG A 13 1.04 0.50 -15.08
C ARG A 13 2.22 1.47 -14.94
N ASN A 14 2.01 2.76 -15.21
CA ASN A 14 3.08 3.75 -15.17
C ASN A 14 3.32 4.23 -13.73
N LEU A 15 4.21 3.53 -13.03
CA LEU A 15 4.58 3.87 -11.64
C LEU A 15 5.53 5.07 -11.54
N PHE A 16 6.16 5.46 -12.65
CA PHE A 16 7.25 6.42 -12.67
C PHE A 16 6.85 7.77 -13.30
N ASP A 17 5.54 8.03 -13.42
CA ASP A 17 5.05 9.37 -13.74
C ASP A 17 5.34 10.34 -12.57
N LYS A 18 6.33 11.20 -12.78
CA LYS A 18 6.79 12.20 -11.80
C LYS A 18 5.70 13.21 -11.42
N THR A 19 4.66 13.38 -12.23
CA THR A 19 3.53 14.28 -11.91
C THR A 19 2.51 13.63 -10.97
N GLN A 20 2.52 12.30 -10.88
CA GLN A 20 1.60 11.52 -10.05
C GLN A 20 2.33 10.39 -9.30
N PRO A 21 3.32 10.70 -8.45
CA PRO A 21 4.18 9.70 -7.80
C PRO A 21 3.46 8.88 -6.71
N VAL A 22 2.28 9.33 -6.28
CA VAL A 22 1.52 8.74 -5.18
C VAL A 22 0.10 8.42 -5.63
N LEU A 23 -0.36 7.20 -5.34
CA LEU A 23 -1.77 6.85 -5.33
C LEU A 23 -2.32 7.10 -3.91
N SER A 24 -3.45 7.78 -3.80
CA SER A 24 -4.13 8.03 -2.52
C SER A 24 -5.56 7.50 -2.57
N TYR A 25 -5.97 6.79 -1.52
CA TYR A 25 -7.36 6.46 -1.22
C TYR A 25 -7.87 7.33 -0.10
N GLY A 26 -9.05 7.92 -0.29
CA GLY A 26 -9.81 8.60 0.75
C GLY A 26 -10.95 7.73 1.25
N VAL A 27 -11.19 7.73 2.56
CA VAL A 27 -12.32 7.02 3.16
C VAL A 27 -13.07 7.98 4.09
N LEU A 28 -14.30 8.34 3.74
CA LEU A 28 -15.20 8.98 4.69
C LEU A 28 -15.99 7.93 5.45
N SER A 29 -16.17 8.15 6.74
CA SER A 29 -17.01 7.32 7.61
C SER A 29 -17.99 8.16 8.42
N SER A 30 -19.23 7.68 8.54
CA SER A 30 -20.28 8.29 9.35
C SER A 30 -21.24 7.23 9.89
N ASP A 31 -21.87 7.48 11.04
CA ASP A 31 -22.99 6.65 11.49
C ASP A 31 -24.26 6.88 10.66
N ALA A 32 -24.36 8.02 9.96
CA ALA A 32 -25.47 8.36 9.07
C ALA A 32 -25.15 8.05 7.61
N ASN A 33 -26.17 7.72 6.82
CA ASN A 33 -26.05 7.55 5.37
C ASN A 33 -25.95 8.92 4.70
N LEU A 34 -24.74 9.31 4.26
CA LEU A 34 -24.46 10.63 3.68
C LEU A 34 -25.21 10.87 2.36
N ASP A 35 -25.52 9.83 1.59
CA ASP A 35 -26.34 9.96 0.37
C ASP A 35 -27.77 10.40 0.65
N LYS A 36 -28.23 10.25 1.89
CA LYS A 36 -29.55 10.71 2.32
C LYS A 36 -29.46 12.02 3.08
N VAL A 37 -28.54 12.11 4.04
CA VAL A 37 -28.54 13.22 5.01
C VAL A 37 -27.82 14.46 4.52
N ALA A 38 -26.88 14.35 3.56
CA ALA A 38 -26.13 15.49 3.00
C ALA A 38 -26.67 15.95 1.64
N GLU A 39 -27.54 15.15 0.99
CA GLU A 39 -27.99 15.40 -0.38
C GLU A 39 -28.71 16.75 -0.54
N ALA A 40 -29.56 17.15 0.40
CA ALA A 40 -30.25 18.43 0.34
C ALA A 40 -29.27 19.62 0.37
N ASP A 41 -28.27 19.57 1.26
CA ASP A 41 -27.24 20.60 1.38
C ASP A 41 -26.36 20.64 0.13
N LEU A 42 -25.94 19.48 -0.40
CA LEU A 42 -25.14 19.40 -1.63
C LEU A 42 -25.92 19.79 -2.89
N ALA A 43 -27.22 19.51 -2.96
CA ALA A 43 -28.08 19.94 -4.07
C ALA A 43 -28.14 21.48 -4.17
N VAL A 44 -28.25 22.17 -3.02
CA VAL A 44 -28.19 23.63 -2.97
C VAL A 44 -26.83 24.14 -3.45
N ILE A 45 -25.74 23.52 -2.99
CA ILE A 45 -24.38 23.91 -3.43
C ILE A 45 -24.22 23.72 -4.95
N ARG A 46 -24.58 22.55 -5.47
CA ARG A 46 -24.50 22.23 -6.91
C ARG A 46 -25.27 23.26 -7.75
N LYS A 47 -26.48 23.62 -7.32
CA LYS A 47 -27.30 24.65 -7.97
C LYS A 47 -26.63 26.03 -7.94
N THR A 48 -26.12 26.45 -6.78
CA THR A 48 -25.42 27.75 -6.62
C THR A 48 -24.17 27.83 -7.49
N LEU A 49 -23.44 26.72 -7.60
CA LEU A 49 -22.23 26.63 -8.40
C LEU A 49 -22.49 26.34 -9.90
N GLY A 50 -23.73 26.03 -10.28
CA GLY A 50 -24.08 25.67 -11.66
C GLY A 50 -23.39 24.40 -12.16
N VAL A 51 -23.16 23.42 -11.28
CA VAL A 51 -22.50 22.14 -11.60
C VAL A 51 -23.41 20.95 -11.35
N GLN A 52 -23.23 19.87 -12.11
CA GLN A 52 -23.99 18.62 -11.91
C GLN A 52 -23.45 17.78 -10.75
N ARG A 53 -22.14 17.87 -10.48
CA ARG A 53 -21.42 17.14 -9.43
C ARG A 53 -20.38 18.08 -8.84
N LEU A 54 -20.13 17.98 -7.54
CA LEU A 54 -19.00 18.62 -6.88
C LEU A 54 -17.75 17.77 -7.10
N HIS A 55 -17.07 18.01 -8.22
CA HIS A 55 -15.78 17.38 -8.54
C HIS A 55 -14.64 18.34 -8.17
N ALA A 56 -13.84 17.97 -7.18
CA ALA A 56 -12.89 18.86 -6.51
C ALA A 56 -11.86 19.45 -7.48
N ALA A 57 -11.35 18.64 -8.41
CA ALA A 57 -10.39 19.10 -9.40
C ALA A 57 -10.98 20.12 -10.40
N GLU A 58 -12.29 20.06 -10.68
CA GLU A 58 -12.99 21.00 -11.57
C GLU A 58 -13.36 22.30 -10.85
N LEU A 59 -13.70 22.20 -9.56
CA LEU A 59 -14.01 23.35 -8.72
C LEU A 59 -12.76 24.19 -8.40
N GLY A 60 -11.63 23.53 -8.16
CA GLY A 60 -10.37 24.19 -7.82
C GLY A 60 -10.40 24.90 -6.46
N LEU A 61 -9.27 25.53 -6.11
CA LEU A 61 -9.05 26.10 -4.76
C LEU A 61 -10.11 27.11 -4.34
N HIS A 62 -10.44 28.08 -5.21
CA HIS A 62 -11.31 29.20 -4.85
C HIS A 62 -12.74 28.74 -4.58
N ARG A 63 -13.35 28.01 -5.51
CA ARG A 63 -14.74 27.56 -5.36
C ARG A 63 -14.89 26.56 -4.22
N LEU A 64 -13.89 25.69 -3.98
CA LEU A 64 -13.91 24.80 -2.82
C LEU A 64 -13.79 25.55 -1.49
N SER A 65 -13.08 26.68 -1.45
CA SER A 65 -12.94 27.49 -0.24
C SER A 65 -14.29 28.01 0.25
N ASP A 66 -15.16 28.39 -0.68
CA ASP A 66 -16.50 28.89 -0.38
C ASP A 66 -17.42 27.82 0.23
N LEU A 67 -17.08 26.54 0.10
CA LEU A 67 -17.87 25.41 0.60
C LEU A 67 -17.50 25.01 2.03
N VAL A 68 -16.33 25.43 2.53
CA VAL A 68 -15.73 24.86 3.75
C VAL A 68 -16.63 25.00 4.97
N ASP A 69 -17.30 26.14 5.16
CA ASP A 69 -18.18 26.30 6.33
C ASP A 69 -19.33 25.27 6.32
N THR A 70 -19.94 25.04 5.16
CA THR A 70 -20.97 24.01 4.98
C THR A 70 -20.41 22.61 5.23
N LEU A 71 -19.21 22.30 4.71
CA LEU A 71 -18.54 21.02 4.94
C LEU A 71 -18.27 20.78 6.43
N LEU A 72 -17.81 21.80 7.17
CA LEU A 72 -17.56 21.70 8.61
C LEU A 72 -18.86 21.51 9.41
N VAL A 73 -19.95 22.16 9.00
CA VAL A 73 -21.28 21.95 9.59
C VAL A 73 -21.75 20.51 9.37
N LEU A 74 -21.69 20.01 8.14
CA LEU A 74 -22.03 18.63 7.79
C LEU A 74 -21.17 17.64 8.57
N GLN A 75 -19.86 17.89 8.63
CA GLN A 75 -18.91 17.06 9.36
C GLN A 75 -19.30 16.93 10.84
N LYS A 76 -19.58 18.04 11.51
CA LYS A 76 -19.98 18.05 12.91
C LYS A 76 -21.34 17.36 13.11
N LYS A 77 -22.33 17.73 12.30
CA LYS A 77 -23.72 17.23 12.38
C LYS A 77 -23.80 15.72 12.19
N HIS A 78 -23.02 15.18 11.25
CA HIS A 78 -23.05 13.76 10.88
C HIS A 78 -21.83 12.99 11.39
N ARG A 79 -21.02 13.57 12.28
CA ARG A 79 -19.82 12.95 12.86
C ARG A 79 -18.90 12.33 11.81
N ILE A 80 -18.72 13.04 10.70
CA ILE A 80 -17.92 12.55 9.58
C ILE A 80 -16.46 12.48 10.01
N ARG A 81 -15.80 11.35 9.71
CA ARG A 81 -14.36 11.16 9.90
C ARG A 81 -13.74 10.77 8.56
N PHE A 82 -12.57 11.30 8.29
CA PHE A 82 -11.84 11.06 7.05
C PHE A 82 -10.54 10.31 7.33
N ASP A 83 -10.28 9.24 6.58
CA ASP A 83 -9.01 8.52 6.57
C ASP A 83 -8.36 8.62 5.18
N ILE A 84 -7.03 8.63 5.13
CA ILE A 84 -6.28 8.64 3.87
C ILE A 84 -5.16 7.61 3.89
N TRP A 85 -5.09 6.82 2.83
CA TRP A 85 -4.13 5.73 2.65
C TRP A 85 -3.35 5.98 1.37
N GLN A 86 -2.03 5.94 1.43
CA GLN A 86 -1.16 6.25 0.29
C GLN A 86 -0.30 5.07 -0.13
N VAL A 87 0.01 5.00 -1.41
CA VAL A 87 1.04 4.10 -1.97
C VAL A 87 2.00 4.95 -2.79
N VAL A 88 3.26 5.02 -2.36
CA VAL A 88 4.33 5.66 -3.14
C VAL A 88 4.71 4.71 -4.26
N LYS A 89 4.47 5.10 -5.51
CA LYS A 89 4.50 4.18 -6.65
C LYS A 89 5.89 3.64 -6.96
N ARG A 90 6.91 4.49 -6.91
CA ARG A 90 8.33 4.10 -7.04
C ARG A 90 8.69 3.04 -6.00
N ASP A 91 8.34 3.31 -4.75
CA ASP A 91 8.64 2.41 -3.64
C ASP A 91 7.87 1.08 -3.76
N HIS A 92 6.64 1.11 -4.27
CA HIS A 92 5.85 -0.09 -4.55
C HIS A 92 6.54 -1.01 -5.56
N ALA A 93 7.20 -0.48 -6.59
CA ALA A 93 7.99 -1.30 -7.53
C ALA A 93 9.11 -2.05 -6.80
N ILE A 94 9.84 -1.36 -5.92
CA ILE A 94 10.96 -1.93 -5.16
C ILE A 94 10.46 -2.95 -4.11
N ILE A 95 9.39 -2.61 -3.37
CA ILE A 95 8.76 -3.52 -2.40
C ILE A 95 8.24 -4.76 -3.11
N SER A 96 7.60 -4.62 -4.27
CA SER A 96 7.12 -5.75 -5.05
C SER A 96 8.26 -6.62 -5.58
N PHE A 97 9.40 -6.04 -5.96
CA PHE A 97 10.59 -6.79 -6.33
C PHE A 97 11.11 -7.58 -5.13
N PHE A 98 11.27 -6.92 -3.99
CA PHE A 98 11.72 -7.54 -2.74
C PHE A 98 10.80 -8.68 -2.32
N ASP A 99 9.49 -8.45 -2.29
CA ASP A 99 8.51 -9.43 -1.83
C ASP A 99 8.48 -10.69 -2.71
N GLN A 100 8.87 -10.61 -3.98
CA GLN A 100 8.99 -11.81 -4.81
C GLN A 100 10.35 -12.48 -4.69
N VAL A 101 11.43 -11.70 -4.76
CA VAL A 101 12.81 -12.22 -4.85
C VAL A 101 13.32 -12.70 -3.51
N PHE A 102 12.88 -12.07 -2.42
CA PHE A 102 13.38 -12.34 -1.07
C PHE A 102 12.41 -13.12 -0.20
N ASP A 103 11.22 -13.47 -0.69
CA ASP A 103 10.33 -14.38 0.04
C ASP A 103 10.96 -15.76 0.09
N GLN A 104 11.31 -16.23 1.29
CA GLN A 104 11.91 -17.54 1.47
C GLN A 104 11.04 -18.69 0.93
N GLY A 105 9.72 -18.52 0.94
CA GLY A 105 8.80 -19.50 0.35
C GLY A 105 8.93 -19.62 -1.17
N MET A 106 9.43 -18.57 -1.84
CA MET A 106 9.69 -18.54 -3.28
C MET A 106 11.19 -18.71 -3.61
N ASN A 107 12.08 -18.24 -2.73
CA ASN A 107 13.53 -18.26 -2.89
C ASN A 107 14.20 -18.96 -1.69
N PRO A 108 14.55 -20.25 -1.82
CA PRO A 108 15.14 -21.03 -0.74
C PRO A 108 16.57 -20.60 -0.37
N ALA A 109 17.24 -19.77 -1.18
CA ALA A 109 18.54 -19.20 -0.84
C ALA A 109 18.46 -18.09 0.23
N VAL A 110 17.25 -17.62 0.55
CA VAL A 110 17.01 -16.62 1.60
C VAL A 110 16.72 -17.31 2.95
N PRO A 111 17.35 -16.89 4.06
CA PRO A 111 17.01 -17.41 5.39
C PRO A 111 15.55 -17.12 5.76
N TRP A 112 14.88 -18.03 6.47
CA TRP A 112 13.51 -17.80 6.94
C TRP A 112 13.42 -16.54 7.79
N SER A 113 14.34 -16.40 8.75
CA SER A 113 14.42 -15.25 9.64
C SER A 113 14.56 -13.91 8.90
N ALA A 114 15.19 -13.90 7.71
CA ALA A 114 15.42 -12.67 6.95
C ALA A 114 14.14 -12.13 6.28
N TYR A 115 13.10 -12.95 6.07
CA TYR A 115 11.86 -12.52 5.41
C TYR A 115 10.61 -12.62 6.30
N TRP A 116 10.49 -13.69 7.08
CA TRP A 116 9.32 -13.98 7.92
C TRP A 116 9.39 -13.37 9.32
N THR A 117 10.29 -12.41 9.53
CA THR A 117 10.43 -11.65 10.78
C THR A 117 10.66 -10.16 10.46
N PRO A 118 10.65 -9.26 11.45
CA PRO A 118 11.00 -7.86 11.27
C PRO A 118 12.38 -7.60 10.66
N LEU A 119 13.29 -8.60 10.60
CA LEU A 119 14.57 -8.47 9.89
C LEU A 119 14.41 -8.27 8.37
N ARG A 120 13.22 -8.53 7.81
CA ARG A 120 12.90 -8.17 6.41
C ARG A 120 13.02 -6.68 6.15
N TYR A 121 12.74 -5.85 7.15
CA TYR A 121 12.74 -4.40 6.99
C TYR A 121 14.13 -3.84 6.74
N PRO A 122 15.17 -4.09 7.57
CA PRO A 122 16.52 -3.63 7.26
C PRO A 122 17.06 -4.22 5.96
N LEU A 123 16.73 -5.47 5.61
CA LEU A 123 17.13 -6.06 4.33
C LEU A 123 16.48 -5.32 3.13
N LEU A 124 15.18 -5.05 3.20
CA LEU A 124 14.47 -4.23 2.22
C LEU A 124 15.06 -2.82 2.12
N LEU A 125 15.40 -2.17 3.24
CA LEU A 125 16.01 -0.83 3.23
C LEU A 125 17.39 -0.84 2.58
N ASN A 126 18.21 -1.85 2.86
CA ASN A 126 19.52 -2.02 2.25
C ASN A 126 19.39 -2.25 0.74
N LEU A 127 18.48 -3.13 0.31
CA LEU A 127 18.19 -3.36 -1.11
C LEU A 127 17.68 -2.07 -1.78
N ALA A 128 16.71 -1.37 -1.17
CA ALA A 128 16.12 -0.16 -1.71
C ALA A 128 17.15 0.96 -1.93
N SER A 129 18.23 1.00 -1.13
CA SER A 129 19.32 1.96 -1.29
C SER A 129 20.14 1.75 -2.57
N LEU A 130 20.04 0.59 -3.21
CA LEU A 130 20.75 0.24 -4.44
C LEU A 130 19.96 0.64 -5.71
N PHE A 131 18.67 0.92 -5.59
CA PHE A 131 17.79 1.26 -6.71
C PHE A 131 17.82 2.76 -7.03
N ASP A 132 18.02 3.09 -8.31
CA ASP A 132 17.57 4.35 -8.90
C ASP A 132 16.21 4.17 -9.60
N ASP A 133 15.69 5.26 -10.20
CA ASP A 133 14.39 5.25 -10.88
C ASP A 133 14.38 4.34 -12.13
N GLU A 134 15.50 4.27 -12.85
CA GLU A 134 15.60 3.47 -14.08
C GLU A 134 15.60 1.98 -13.74
N LEU A 135 16.42 1.56 -12.79
CA LEU A 135 16.51 0.17 -12.34
C LEU A 135 15.18 -0.31 -11.73
N ALA A 136 14.50 0.54 -10.96
CA ALA A 136 13.18 0.23 -10.41
C ALA A 136 12.12 0.12 -11.51
N SER A 137 12.21 0.95 -12.56
CA SER A 137 11.33 0.88 -13.73
C SER A 137 11.55 -0.40 -14.53
N ASN A 138 12.80 -0.82 -14.71
CA ASN A 138 13.14 -2.07 -15.39
C ASN A 138 12.66 -3.28 -14.60
N ALA A 139 12.86 -3.30 -13.28
CA ALA A 139 12.31 -4.33 -12.39
C ALA A 139 10.78 -4.45 -12.53
N TRP A 140 10.07 -3.32 -12.47
CA TRP A 140 8.62 -3.31 -12.62
C TRP A 140 8.17 -3.75 -14.02
N THR A 141 8.91 -3.38 -15.06
CA THR A 141 8.62 -3.80 -16.43
C THR A 141 8.77 -5.30 -16.58
N ALA A 142 9.84 -5.90 -16.03
CA ALA A 142 10.03 -7.35 -16.00
C ALA A 142 8.88 -8.04 -15.26
N ARG A 143 8.40 -7.45 -14.16
CA ARG A 143 7.27 -7.98 -13.37
C ARG A 143 5.96 -8.03 -14.17
N LEU A 144 5.77 -7.12 -15.12
CA LEU A 144 4.53 -7.02 -15.93
C LEU A 144 4.60 -7.73 -17.29
N GLU A 145 5.80 -8.09 -17.75
CA GLU A 145 6.03 -8.81 -18.99
C GLU A 145 5.40 -10.21 -18.93
N ALA A 146 4.54 -10.55 -19.89
CA ALA A 146 3.86 -11.85 -19.91
C ALA A 146 4.75 -12.99 -20.40
N HIS A 147 5.76 -12.66 -21.21
CA HIS A 147 6.61 -13.64 -21.86
C HIS A 147 7.84 -13.91 -21.00
N ASP A 148 7.96 -15.15 -20.52
CA ASP A 148 8.98 -15.54 -19.55
C ASP A 148 10.40 -15.26 -20.02
N GLU A 149 10.72 -15.50 -21.30
CA GLU A 149 12.06 -15.21 -21.86
C GLU A 149 12.42 -13.73 -21.74
N ARG A 150 11.55 -12.83 -22.22
CA ARG A 150 11.80 -11.37 -22.14
C ARG A 150 11.80 -10.86 -20.71
N ALA A 151 10.94 -11.42 -19.87
CA ALA A 151 10.90 -11.07 -18.45
C ALA A 151 12.19 -11.51 -17.74
N SER A 152 12.69 -12.72 -18.06
CA SER A 152 13.93 -13.27 -17.54
C SER A 152 15.14 -12.46 -17.97
N GLU A 153 15.26 -12.11 -19.26
CA GLU A 153 16.37 -11.27 -19.76
C GLU A 153 16.45 -9.93 -19.02
N LEU A 154 15.30 -9.25 -18.88
CA LEU A 154 15.23 -7.97 -18.19
C LEU A 154 15.48 -8.13 -16.68
N PHE A 155 14.96 -9.20 -16.07
CA PHE A 155 15.20 -9.51 -14.67
C PHE A 155 16.67 -9.80 -14.37
N CYS A 156 17.36 -10.57 -15.22
CA CYS A 156 18.79 -10.85 -15.09
C CYS A 156 19.60 -9.56 -15.20
N THR A 157 19.30 -8.71 -16.19
CA THR A 157 19.94 -7.38 -16.33
C THR A 157 19.79 -6.55 -15.04
N VAL A 158 18.59 -6.52 -14.45
CA VAL A 158 18.34 -5.81 -13.18
C VAL A 158 19.15 -6.44 -12.04
N SER A 159 19.20 -7.77 -11.98
CA SER A 159 19.88 -8.52 -10.92
C SER A 159 21.39 -8.35 -10.98
N ASP A 160 22.00 -8.36 -12.17
CA ASP A 160 23.44 -8.17 -12.37
C ASP A 160 23.88 -6.76 -11.96
N GLU A 161 23.08 -5.75 -12.29
CA GLU A 161 23.31 -4.37 -11.86
C GLU A 161 23.18 -4.25 -10.33
N LEU A 162 22.17 -4.87 -9.72
CA LEU A 162 22.01 -4.88 -8.26
C LEU A 162 23.16 -5.61 -7.56
N ILE A 163 23.65 -6.73 -8.12
CA ILE A 163 24.83 -7.45 -7.59
C ILE A 163 26.07 -6.56 -7.66
N SER A 164 26.28 -5.88 -8.80
CA SER A 164 27.41 -4.96 -8.99
C SER A 164 27.36 -3.80 -7.99
N ARG A 165 26.19 -3.18 -7.81
CA ARG A 165 25.98 -2.12 -6.80
C ARG A 165 26.14 -2.63 -5.38
N THR A 166 25.69 -3.85 -5.09
CA THR A 166 25.86 -4.50 -3.79
C THR A 166 27.34 -4.65 -3.46
N ALA A 167 28.14 -5.14 -4.40
CA ALA A 167 29.58 -5.29 -4.23
C ALA A 167 30.27 -3.95 -3.91
N ALA A 168 29.94 -2.90 -4.67
CA ALA A 168 30.50 -1.55 -4.52
C ALA A 168 29.97 -0.77 -3.29
N SER A 169 28.84 -1.18 -2.72
CA SER A 169 28.19 -0.46 -1.61
C SER A 169 28.97 -0.50 -0.29
N ALA A 170 28.61 0.38 0.64
CA ALA A 170 29.10 0.36 2.02
C ALA A 170 28.30 -0.57 2.96
N LEU A 171 27.46 -1.46 2.41
CA LEU A 171 26.68 -2.40 3.20
C LEU A 171 27.60 -3.39 3.96
N ASP A 172 27.12 -3.89 5.09
CA ASP A 172 27.85 -4.89 5.85
C ASP A 172 27.96 -6.23 5.07
N HIS A 173 28.96 -7.04 5.44
CA HIS A 173 29.24 -8.30 4.75
C HIS A 173 28.02 -9.22 4.67
N ARG A 174 27.21 -9.29 5.73
CA ARG A 174 26.06 -10.19 5.78
C ARG A 174 24.93 -9.69 4.86
N SER A 175 24.66 -8.39 4.84
CA SER A 175 23.70 -7.82 3.90
C SER A 175 24.12 -8.05 2.45
N LYS A 176 25.41 -7.85 2.13
CA LYS A 176 25.94 -8.13 0.78
C LYS A 176 25.74 -9.59 0.39
N GLN A 177 26.12 -10.52 1.26
CA GLN A 177 25.95 -11.95 1.04
C GLN A 177 24.48 -12.30 0.76
N LEU A 178 23.55 -11.83 1.60
CA LEU A 178 22.13 -12.16 1.44
C LEU A 178 21.52 -11.61 0.16
N ILE A 179 21.88 -10.39 -0.23
CA ILE A 179 21.38 -9.79 -1.47
C ILE A 179 21.95 -10.54 -2.68
N THR A 180 23.25 -10.80 -2.70
CA THR A 180 23.91 -11.53 -3.80
C THR A 180 23.39 -12.97 -3.93
N ASP A 181 23.29 -13.72 -2.83
CA ASP A 181 22.81 -15.10 -2.85
C ASP A 181 21.36 -15.19 -3.35
N ALA A 182 20.50 -14.28 -2.90
CA ALA A 182 19.10 -14.23 -3.32
C ALA A 182 18.97 -13.94 -4.83
N LEU A 183 19.72 -12.94 -5.33
CA LEU A 183 19.69 -12.54 -6.74
C LEU A 183 20.27 -13.64 -7.64
N ASN A 184 21.40 -14.25 -7.26
CA ASN A 184 22.01 -15.34 -8.04
C ASN A 184 21.06 -16.54 -8.18
N TRP A 185 20.43 -16.97 -7.08
CA TRP A 185 19.47 -18.06 -7.13
C TRP A 185 18.25 -17.70 -7.99
N ALA A 186 17.72 -16.48 -7.81
CA ALA A 186 16.57 -15.99 -8.55
C ALA A 186 16.81 -15.94 -10.07
N SER A 187 17.98 -15.44 -10.50
CA SER A 187 18.36 -15.41 -11.92
C SER A 187 18.53 -16.82 -12.48
N ALA A 188 19.17 -17.73 -11.73
CA ALA A 188 19.37 -19.11 -12.16
C ALA A 188 18.08 -19.95 -12.19
N ASN A 189 17.05 -19.54 -11.44
CA ASN A 189 15.79 -20.29 -11.26
C ASN A 189 14.55 -19.44 -11.55
N PHE A 190 14.63 -18.53 -12.53
CA PHE A 190 13.58 -17.54 -12.82
C PHE A 190 12.17 -18.15 -13.00
N GLU A 191 12.07 -19.28 -13.69
CA GLU A 191 10.79 -19.97 -13.89
C GLU A 191 10.19 -20.45 -12.56
N GLN A 192 11.00 -21.02 -11.67
CA GLN A 192 10.56 -21.50 -10.36
C GLN A 192 10.19 -20.34 -9.43
N LEU A 193 10.89 -19.22 -9.54
CA LEU A 193 10.61 -18.01 -8.79
C LEU A 193 9.21 -17.44 -9.09
N GLY A 194 8.69 -17.66 -10.30
CA GLY A 194 7.37 -17.15 -10.71
C GLY A 194 7.33 -15.61 -10.71
N TYR A 195 8.39 -14.96 -11.20
CA TYR A 195 8.56 -13.52 -11.03
C TYR A 195 7.59 -12.67 -11.86
N ASN A 196 7.17 -13.08 -13.04
CA ASN A 196 6.40 -12.21 -13.93
C ASN A 196 4.91 -12.56 -13.96
N CYS A 197 4.06 -11.55 -14.20
CA CYS A 197 2.61 -11.75 -14.32
C CYS A 197 2.24 -12.18 -15.74
N LYS A 198 1.74 -13.41 -15.87
CA LYS A 198 1.35 -14.03 -17.14
C LYS A 198 -0.05 -13.61 -17.57
N THR A 199 -0.95 -13.40 -16.60
CA THR A 199 -2.34 -13.03 -16.88
C THR A 199 -2.67 -11.57 -16.50
N ASN A 200 -3.69 -10.99 -17.15
CA ASN A 200 -4.17 -9.66 -16.75
C ASN A 200 -4.71 -9.67 -15.31
N LYS A 201 -5.26 -10.79 -14.84
CA LYS A 201 -5.76 -10.94 -13.48
C LYS A 201 -4.63 -10.85 -12.44
N GLU A 202 -3.53 -11.56 -12.67
CA GLU A 202 -2.31 -11.44 -11.85
C GLU A 202 -1.78 -10.00 -11.84
N ARG A 203 -1.69 -9.36 -13.00
CA ARG A 203 -1.26 -7.97 -13.10
C ARG A 203 -2.11 -7.05 -12.23
N LEU A 204 -3.45 -7.14 -12.31
CA LEU A 204 -4.35 -6.28 -11.53
C LEU A 204 -4.19 -6.49 -10.01
N ARG A 205 -3.83 -7.70 -9.56
CA ARG A 205 -3.65 -8.02 -8.14
C ARG A 205 -2.40 -7.38 -7.54
N ILE A 206 -1.37 -7.12 -8.34
CA ILE A 206 -0.12 -6.50 -7.89
C ILE A 206 -0.06 -4.98 -8.12
N MET A 207 -1.09 -4.38 -8.73
CA MET A 207 -1.13 -2.94 -8.95
C MET A 207 -1.24 -2.17 -7.63
N PRO A 208 -0.71 -0.92 -7.55
CA PRO A 208 -0.85 -0.07 -6.37
C PRO A 208 -2.30 0.11 -5.91
N ASN A 209 -3.26 0.10 -6.84
CA ASN A 209 -4.69 0.15 -6.54
C ASN A 209 -5.08 -0.95 -5.55
N MET A 210 -4.68 -2.19 -5.79
CA MET A 210 -5.02 -3.32 -4.94
C MET A 210 -4.37 -3.22 -3.56
N ILE A 211 -3.08 -2.82 -3.52
CA ILE A 211 -2.34 -2.65 -2.27
C ILE A 211 -2.94 -1.52 -1.41
N GLY A 212 -3.29 -0.40 -2.04
CA GLY A 212 -3.98 0.70 -1.36
C GLY A 212 -5.36 0.28 -0.84
N PHE A 213 -6.11 -0.50 -1.62
CA PHE A 213 -7.43 -0.98 -1.20
C PHE A 213 -7.38 -1.96 -0.03
N GLN A 214 -6.32 -2.79 0.08
CA GLN A 214 -6.10 -3.59 1.29
C GLN A 214 -6.01 -2.70 2.54
N SER A 215 -5.26 -1.58 2.45
CA SER A 215 -5.14 -0.62 3.55
C SER A 215 -6.50 0.02 3.90
N VAL A 216 -7.34 0.31 2.89
CA VAL A 216 -8.72 0.79 3.09
C VAL A 216 -9.53 -0.21 3.92
N LEU A 217 -9.55 -1.48 3.53
CA LEU A 217 -10.34 -2.52 4.22
C LEU A 217 -9.86 -2.74 5.66
N HIS A 218 -8.55 -2.76 5.90
CA HIS A 218 -7.99 -2.79 7.25
C HIS A 218 -8.39 -1.56 8.08
N GLY A 219 -8.35 -0.37 7.46
CA GLY A 219 -8.78 0.88 8.06
C GLY A 219 -10.25 0.84 8.50
N ILE A 220 -11.12 0.33 7.63
CA ILE A 220 -12.55 0.13 7.89
C ILE A 220 -12.77 -0.84 9.06
N CYS A 221 -12.11 -2.00 9.07
CA CYS A 221 -12.19 -2.97 10.17
C CYS A 221 -11.77 -2.34 11.51
N SER A 222 -10.69 -1.56 11.50
CA SER A 222 -10.22 -0.83 12.66
C SER A 222 -11.18 0.30 13.09
N ARG A 223 -11.94 0.90 12.16
CA ARG A 223 -12.96 1.92 12.47
C ARG A 223 -14.22 1.31 13.08
N LEU A 224 -14.61 0.13 12.60
CA LEU A 224 -15.78 -0.60 13.09
C LEU A 224 -15.59 -1.07 14.53
N GLY A 225 -14.42 -1.64 14.83
CA GLY A 225 -14.01 -2.02 16.19
C GLY A 225 -14.77 -3.22 16.78
N ALA A 226 -15.75 -3.78 16.08
CA ALA A 226 -16.52 -4.94 16.51
C ALA A 226 -17.03 -5.77 15.30
N PRO A 227 -17.08 -7.11 15.40
CA PRO A 227 -17.41 -8.02 14.30
C PRO A 227 -18.87 -7.95 13.80
N GLU A 228 -19.81 -7.60 14.67
CA GLU A 228 -21.25 -7.60 14.34
C GLU A 228 -21.77 -6.21 13.91
N ARG A 229 -20.88 -5.22 13.82
CA ARG A 229 -21.30 -3.87 13.46
C ARG A 229 -21.61 -3.78 11.97
N LYS A 230 -22.90 -3.72 11.64
CA LYS A 230 -23.39 -3.51 10.27
C LYS A 230 -22.75 -2.30 9.61
N ALA A 231 -22.28 -2.49 8.38
CA ALA A 231 -21.66 -1.41 7.64
C ALA A 231 -21.92 -1.49 6.14
N SER A 232 -22.21 -0.36 5.50
CA SER A 232 -22.21 -0.29 4.03
C SER A 232 -20.92 0.36 3.56
N ILE A 233 -20.28 -0.23 2.56
CA ILE A 233 -19.10 0.34 1.91
C ILE A 233 -19.47 0.68 0.48
N ILE A 234 -19.47 1.97 0.16
CA ILE A 234 -19.71 2.49 -1.18
C ILE A 234 -18.37 2.95 -1.74
N VAL A 235 -18.02 2.42 -2.91
CA VAL A 235 -16.75 2.70 -3.60
C VAL A 235 -17.06 3.39 -4.92
N ASP A 236 -16.29 4.40 -5.30
CA ASP A 236 -16.47 5.05 -6.60
C ASP A 236 -16.26 4.03 -7.74
N GLN A 237 -17.07 4.20 -8.77
CA GLN A 237 -17.14 3.24 -9.87
C GLN A 237 -15.91 3.37 -10.77
N GLN A 238 -15.20 2.26 -10.94
CA GLN A 238 -14.04 2.15 -11.82
C GLN A 238 -14.08 0.87 -12.65
N SER A 239 -13.94 1.02 -13.96
CA SER A 239 -14.03 -0.10 -14.91
C SER A 239 -12.90 -1.13 -14.77
N GLN A 240 -11.71 -0.70 -14.34
CA GLN A 240 -10.52 -1.56 -14.34
C GLN A 240 -10.37 -2.42 -13.07
N PHE A 241 -10.70 -1.88 -11.89
CA PHE A 241 -10.30 -2.50 -10.60
C PHE A 241 -11.46 -3.01 -9.73
N ASN A 242 -12.70 -2.54 -9.94
CA ASN A 242 -13.83 -2.89 -9.06
C ASN A 242 -14.07 -4.41 -8.95
N THR A 243 -13.86 -5.19 -10.03
CA THR A 243 -13.97 -6.65 -9.96
C THR A 243 -12.96 -7.25 -8.98
N THR A 244 -11.68 -6.87 -9.08
CA THR A 244 -10.64 -7.38 -8.19
C THR A 244 -10.79 -6.87 -6.76
N GLN A 245 -11.28 -5.63 -6.57
CA GLN A 245 -11.60 -5.07 -5.26
C GLN A 245 -12.74 -5.87 -4.58
N ARG A 246 -13.75 -6.30 -5.36
CA ARG A 246 -14.81 -7.19 -4.87
C ARG A 246 -14.25 -8.55 -4.44
N GLU A 247 -13.45 -9.20 -5.30
CA GLU A 247 -12.81 -10.48 -4.97
C GLU A 247 -11.98 -10.39 -3.68
N LEU A 248 -11.22 -9.30 -3.50
CA LEU A 248 -10.42 -9.08 -2.28
C LEU A 248 -11.31 -8.92 -1.04
N ASN A 249 -12.41 -8.16 -1.14
CA ASN A 249 -13.35 -8.01 -0.03
C ASN A 249 -14.01 -9.34 0.36
N GLU A 250 -14.42 -10.14 -0.63
CA GLU A 250 -14.98 -11.47 -0.40
C GLU A 250 -13.97 -12.40 0.26
N PHE A 251 -12.72 -12.41 -0.21
CA PHE A 251 -11.64 -13.17 0.40
C PHE A 251 -11.39 -12.78 1.86
N TYR A 252 -11.25 -11.47 2.14
CA TYR A 252 -11.06 -10.96 3.50
C TYR A 252 -12.23 -11.26 4.43
N TYR A 253 -13.46 -11.26 3.91
CA TYR A 253 -14.62 -11.70 4.67
C TYR A 253 -14.55 -13.20 5.00
N GLN A 254 -14.17 -14.05 4.05
CA GLN A 254 -14.07 -15.51 4.26
C GLN A 254 -13.04 -15.88 5.32
N ILE A 255 -11.95 -15.12 5.43
CA ILE A 255 -10.87 -15.40 6.39
C ILE A 255 -11.03 -14.66 7.72
N ARG A 256 -12.10 -13.88 7.92
CA ARG A 256 -12.22 -12.94 9.06
C ARG A 256 -12.16 -13.57 10.43
N ASP A 257 -12.59 -14.83 10.55
CA ASP A 257 -12.60 -15.57 11.83
C ASP A 257 -11.23 -16.19 12.16
N MET A 258 -10.28 -16.12 11.23
CA MET A 258 -8.93 -16.63 11.40
C MET A 258 -7.93 -15.47 11.32
N PRO A 259 -7.30 -15.04 12.42
CA PRO A 259 -6.16 -14.15 12.37
C PRO A 259 -5.00 -14.84 11.63
N TRP A 260 -4.38 -14.14 10.67
CA TRP A 260 -3.26 -14.67 9.91
C TRP A 260 -1.96 -14.17 10.53
N GLU A 261 -1.27 -15.07 11.21
CA GLU A 261 0.07 -14.84 11.75
C GLU A 261 1.10 -15.12 10.66
N LEU A 262 1.74 -14.05 10.16
CA LEU A 262 2.75 -14.16 9.11
C LEU A 262 4.10 -14.66 9.66
N GLY A 263 4.42 -14.27 10.89
CA GLY A 263 5.66 -14.66 11.56
C GLY A 263 5.91 -13.82 12.83
N PRO A 264 6.87 -14.23 13.67
CA PRO A 264 7.10 -13.61 14.96
C PRO A 264 7.52 -12.15 14.81
N GLY A 265 6.83 -11.27 15.52
CA GLY A 265 7.11 -9.82 15.51
C GLY A 265 6.59 -9.07 14.28
N LEU A 266 6.04 -9.76 13.27
CA LEU A 266 5.34 -9.11 12.16
C LEU A 266 3.89 -8.77 12.56
N PRO A 267 3.27 -7.74 11.94
CA PRO A 267 1.87 -7.43 12.17
C PRO A 267 0.97 -8.63 11.81
N VAL A 268 0.04 -8.97 12.71
CA VAL A 268 -1.00 -9.97 12.44
C VAL A 268 -2.04 -9.37 11.50
N MET A 269 -2.32 -10.07 10.40
CA MET A 269 -3.42 -9.68 9.53
C MET A 269 -4.74 -10.14 10.16
N ASN A 270 -5.46 -9.18 10.75
CA ASN A 270 -6.71 -9.44 11.46
C ASN A 270 -7.89 -8.75 10.76
N MET A 271 -8.79 -9.57 10.21
CA MET A 271 -9.99 -9.12 9.50
C MET A 271 -11.28 -9.36 10.27
N LYS A 272 -11.22 -9.67 11.58
CA LYS A 272 -12.40 -10.00 12.42
C LYS A 272 -13.57 -9.03 12.30
N ASN A 273 -13.30 -7.74 12.10
CA ASN A 273 -14.31 -6.69 12.00
C ASN A 273 -14.80 -6.43 10.57
N MET A 274 -14.51 -7.32 9.61
CA MET A 274 -14.94 -7.17 8.22
C MET A 274 -16.47 -7.32 8.13
N PRO A 275 -17.19 -6.32 7.56
CA PRO A 275 -18.64 -6.36 7.47
C PRO A 275 -19.11 -7.44 6.48
N ALA A 276 -20.33 -7.93 6.70
CA ALA A 276 -20.94 -8.96 5.86
C ALA A 276 -21.61 -8.39 4.61
N GLU A 277 -22.02 -7.12 4.65
CA GLU A 277 -22.58 -6.48 3.48
C GLU A 277 -21.54 -6.33 2.35
N PRO A 278 -21.87 -6.68 1.10
CA PRO A 278 -20.94 -6.58 -0.02
C PRO A 278 -20.65 -5.12 -0.38
N LEU A 279 -19.53 -4.90 -1.07
CA LEU A 279 -19.20 -3.59 -1.65
C LEU A 279 -20.26 -3.16 -2.66
N VAL A 280 -20.63 -1.88 -2.60
CA VAL A 280 -21.50 -1.23 -3.59
C VAL A 280 -20.63 -0.29 -4.43
N PHE A 281 -20.60 -0.52 -5.75
CA PHE A 281 -19.93 0.39 -6.68
C PHE A 281 -20.93 1.37 -7.25
N GLN A 282 -20.66 2.66 -7.12
CA GLN A 282 -21.58 3.71 -7.53
C GLN A 282 -20.82 4.86 -8.17
N SER A 283 -21.40 5.48 -9.20
CA SER A 283 -20.84 6.71 -9.75
C SER A 283 -21.01 7.85 -8.75
N GLY A 284 -19.98 8.67 -8.56
CA GLY A 284 -20.08 9.88 -7.74
C GLY A 284 -21.15 10.89 -8.18
N THR A 285 -21.71 10.81 -9.39
CA THR A 285 -22.89 11.60 -9.79
C THR A 285 -24.19 11.21 -9.08
N LYS A 286 -24.21 10.02 -8.46
CA LYS A 286 -25.39 9.45 -7.78
C LYS A 286 -25.20 9.36 -6.27
N SER A 287 -24.10 9.87 -5.71
CA SER A 287 -23.77 9.67 -4.29
C SER A 287 -23.15 10.94 -3.70
N ALA A 288 -23.91 11.61 -2.84
CA ALA A 288 -23.42 12.75 -2.06
C ALA A 288 -22.22 12.37 -1.20
N GLY A 289 -22.18 11.14 -0.66
CA GLY A 289 -21.02 10.68 0.10
C GLY A 289 -19.75 10.54 -0.75
N LEU A 290 -19.88 10.09 -2.02
CA LEU A 290 -18.76 10.04 -2.97
C LEU A 290 -18.30 11.44 -3.41
N GLU A 291 -19.22 12.41 -3.56
CA GLU A 291 -18.85 13.82 -3.80
C GLU A 291 -18.06 14.41 -2.62
N LEU A 292 -18.48 14.10 -1.39
CA LEU A 292 -17.77 14.57 -0.20
C LEU A 292 -16.37 13.95 -0.08
N VAL A 293 -16.22 12.64 -0.31
CA VAL A 293 -14.90 12.00 -0.17
C VAL A 293 -13.92 12.50 -1.22
N ASP A 294 -14.36 12.80 -2.44
CA ASP A 294 -13.52 13.43 -3.48
C ASP A 294 -12.97 14.80 -3.00
N ILE A 295 -13.83 15.66 -2.46
CA ILE A 295 -13.42 16.97 -1.92
C ILE A 295 -12.40 16.82 -0.78
N TYR A 296 -12.67 15.93 0.17
CA TYR A 296 -11.75 15.68 1.28
C TYR A 296 -10.43 15.11 0.78
N LEU A 297 -10.47 14.09 -0.08
CA LEU A 297 -9.31 13.44 -0.66
C LEU A 297 -8.44 14.43 -1.42
N TRP A 298 -9.03 15.25 -2.30
CA TRP A 298 -8.31 16.26 -3.06
C TRP A 298 -7.64 17.29 -2.14
N THR A 299 -8.34 17.76 -1.10
CA THR A 299 -7.82 18.75 -0.15
C THR A 299 -6.68 18.19 0.69
N PHE A 300 -6.85 16.98 1.21
CA PHE A 300 -5.84 16.28 2.01
C PHE A 300 -4.62 15.90 1.19
N LYS A 301 -4.81 15.41 -0.03
CA LYS A 301 -3.72 15.09 -0.93
C LYS A 301 -2.84 16.31 -1.17
N ARG A 302 -3.43 17.48 -1.45
CA ARG A 302 -2.66 18.72 -1.61
C ARG A 302 -1.88 19.10 -0.35
N PHE A 303 -2.49 18.97 0.82
CA PHE A 303 -1.80 19.20 2.09
C PHE A 303 -0.59 18.26 2.26
N MET A 304 -0.76 16.97 1.97
CA MET A 304 0.30 15.97 2.09
C MET A 304 1.40 16.10 1.02
N GLU A 305 1.09 16.72 -0.12
CA GLU A 305 2.06 17.03 -1.20
C GLU A 305 2.69 18.42 -1.03
N ASP A 306 2.53 19.07 0.13
CA ASP A 306 3.00 20.44 0.43
C ASP A 306 2.55 21.48 -0.61
N LYS A 307 1.41 21.24 -1.25
CA LYS A 307 0.81 22.16 -2.23
C LYS A 307 0.00 23.24 -1.51
N ALA A 308 0.00 24.43 -2.09
CA ALA A 308 -0.75 25.56 -1.55
C ALA A 308 -2.24 25.23 -1.34
N LEU A 309 -2.74 25.60 -0.16
CA LEU A 309 -4.13 25.59 0.26
C LEU A 309 -4.54 26.99 0.71
N THR A 310 -5.80 27.34 0.49
CA THR A 310 -6.38 28.56 1.05
C THR A 310 -6.60 28.40 2.56
N LYS A 311 -6.72 29.51 3.30
CA LYS A 311 -6.99 29.45 4.75
C LYS A 311 -8.23 28.61 5.11
N PRO A 312 -9.38 28.71 4.39
CA PRO A 312 -10.53 27.84 4.65
C PRO A 312 -10.20 26.36 4.45
N LEU A 313 -9.55 25.97 3.36
CA LEU A 313 -9.22 24.57 3.11
C LEU A 313 -8.22 24.01 4.14
N SER A 314 -7.25 24.82 4.55
CA SER A 314 -6.35 24.45 5.65
C SER A 314 -7.14 24.18 6.95
N ARG A 315 -8.16 24.98 7.27
CA ARG A 315 -9.03 24.75 8.44
C ARG A 315 -9.76 23.41 8.37
N LEU A 316 -10.20 22.98 7.18
CA LEU A 316 -10.79 21.65 6.98
C LEU A 316 -9.81 20.53 7.35
N VAL A 317 -8.56 20.64 6.91
CA VAL A 317 -7.49 19.68 7.25
C VAL A 317 -7.21 19.67 8.75
N TYR A 318 -6.94 20.83 9.34
CA TYR A 318 -6.57 20.95 10.76
C TYR A 318 -7.66 20.43 11.71
N THR A 319 -8.94 20.58 11.34
CA THR A 319 -10.08 20.06 12.12
C THR A 319 -10.09 18.53 12.18
N ASN A 320 -9.49 17.87 11.19
CA ASN A 320 -9.50 16.42 11.04
C ASN A 320 -8.19 15.75 11.53
N LEU A 321 -7.10 16.49 11.76
CA LEU A 321 -5.78 15.90 12.09
C LEU A 321 -5.79 14.94 13.29
N LYS A 322 -6.63 15.19 14.30
CA LYS A 322 -6.70 14.34 15.50
C LYS A 322 -7.59 13.11 15.34
N THR A 323 -8.46 13.10 14.34
CA THR A 323 -9.47 12.04 14.14
C THR A 323 -9.19 11.22 12.92
N ALA A 324 -8.47 11.76 11.94
CA ALA A 324 -8.05 11.09 10.73
C ALA A 324 -6.97 10.06 11.01
N ARG A 325 -7.05 8.93 10.31
CA ARG A 325 -5.97 7.96 10.21
C ARG A 325 -5.26 8.20 8.89
N THR A 326 -3.95 8.29 8.97
CA THR A 326 -3.07 8.43 7.83
C THR A 326 -2.11 7.25 7.83
N ASN A 327 -1.89 6.68 6.65
CA ASN A 327 -0.81 5.72 6.50
C ASN A 327 -0.31 5.70 5.06
N SER A 328 0.94 5.29 4.88
CA SER A 328 1.56 5.17 3.58
C SER A 328 2.30 3.84 3.45
N VAL A 329 2.18 3.23 2.28
CA VAL A 329 3.03 2.14 1.82
C VAL A 329 4.19 2.79 1.07
N SER A 330 5.31 2.93 1.78
CA SER A 330 6.55 3.53 1.28
C SER A 330 7.75 3.00 2.04
N ILE A 331 8.94 3.07 1.42
CA ILE A 331 10.21 2.70 2.04
C ILE A 331 10.44 3.54 3.29
N GLN A 332 10.13 4.85 3.24
CA GLN A 332 10.22 5.74 4.39
C GLN A 332 9.30 5.30 5.54
N SER A 333 8.06 4.88 5.25
CA SER A 333 7.13 4.43 6.30
C SER A 333 7.60 3.13 6.94
N VAL A 334 8.19 2.21 6.14
CA VAL A 334 8.83 0.99 6.66
C VAL A 334 10.00 1.34 7.57
N ALA A 335 10.89 2.25 7.15
CA ALA A 335 12.03 2.70 7.94
C ALA A 335 11.60 3.30 9.29
N SER A 336 10.60 4.17 9.29
CA SER A 336 10.08 4.79 10.51
C SER A 336 9.51 3.75 11.50
N ARG A 337 8.70 2.79 11.01
CA ARG A 337 8.13 1.73 11.86
C ARG A 337 9.21 0.78 12.40
N PHE A 338 10.17 0.41 11.56
CA PHE A 338 11.26 -0.46 12.00
C PHE A 338 12.14 0.22 13.05
N LYS A 339 12.46 1.51 12.88
CA LYS A 339 13.19 2.29 13.88
C LYS A 339 12.45 2.36 15.22
N GLU A 340 11.13 2.56 15.19
CA GLU A 340 10.30 2.54 16.39
C GLU A 340 10.32 1.17 17.08
N LEU A 341 10.20 0.08 16.32
CA LEU A 341 10.29 -1.28 16.85
C LEU A 341 11.65 -1.53 17.51
N LEU A 342 12.74 -1.23 16.80
CA LEU A 342 14.10 -1.44 17.29
C LEU A 342 14.37 -0.66 18.59
N GLY A 343 13.86 0.58 18.68
CA GLY A 343 13.98 1.41 19.88
C GLY A 343 13.24 0.89 21.10
N LYS A 344 12.32 -0.08 20.95
CA LYS A 344 11.56 -0.71 22.04
C LYS A 344 12.14 -2.05 22.49
N LEU A 345 13.10 -2.62 21.75
CA LEU A 345 13.65 -3.92 22.06
C LEU A 345 14.63 -3.82 23.24
N PRO A 346 14.57 -4.75 24.22
CA PRO A 346 15.53 -4.79 25.30
C PRO A 346 16.90 -5.26 24.78
N VAL A 347 17.96 -4.98 25.55
CA VAL A 347 19.27 -5.59 25.31
C VAL A 347 19.13 -7.11 25.48
N PRO A 348 19.51 -7.92 24.48
CA PRO A 348 19.38 -9.37 24.57
C PRO A 348 20.30 -9.93 25.65
N SER A 349 19.80 -10.89 26.42
CA SER A 349 20.62 -11.65 27.38
C SER A 349 21.56 -12.61 26.64
N ALA A 350 22.58 -13.11 27.33
CA ALA A 350 23.50 -14.11 26.77
C ALA A 350 22.77 -15.38 26.29
N GLU A 351 21.71 -15.78 27.00
CA GLU A 351 20.88 -16.93 26.61
C GLU A 351 20.09 -16.64 25.33
N ILE A 352 19.50 -15.45 25.19
CA ILE A 352 18.81 -15.04 23.96
C ILE A 352 19.80 -15.00 22.79
N MET A 353 21.01 -14.50 23.02
CA MET A 353 22.06 -14.48 21.99
C MET A 353 22.47 -15.88 21.55
N ARG A 354 22.54 -16.85 22.49
CA ARG A 354 22.80 -18.26 22.17
C ARG A 354 21.68 -18.88 21.35
N GLN A 355 20.42 -18.67 21.75
CA GLN A 355 19.26 -19.15 20.99
C GLN A 355 19.19 -18.53 19.59
N ALA A 356 19.51 -17.24 19.47
CA ALA A 356 19.58 -16.56 18.18
C ALA A 356 20.68 -17.13 17.28
N GLN A 357 21.83 -17.50 17.85
CA GLN A 357 22.91 -18.18 17.13
C GLN A 357 22.44 -19.55 16.61
N GLU A 358 21.83 -20.38 17.47
CA GLU A 358 21.33 -21.71 17.11
C GLU A 358 20.29 -21.62 15.98
N LEU A 359 19.35 -20.67 16.07
CA LEU A 359 18.37 -20.42 15.01
C LEU A 359 19.03 -19.98 13.71
N ARG A 360 20.02 -19.08 13.79
CA ARG A 360 20.76 -18.63 12.61
C ARG A 360 21.49 -19.78 11.93
N ASP A 361 22.16 -20.63 12.69
CA ASP A 361 22.93 -21.76 12.13
C ASP A 361 22.00 -22.79 11.48
N PHE A 362 20.82 -23.02 12.07
CA PHE A 362 19.77 -23.84 11.48
C PHE A 362 19.26 -23.26 10.14
N ASP A 363 18.94 -21.96 10.12
CA ASP A 363 18.48 -21.26 8.91
C ASP A 363 19.56 -21.25 7.81
N GLU A 364 20.84 -21.05 8.19
CA GLU A 364 21.96 -21.12 7.25
C GLU A 364 22.10 -22.54 6.66
N ALA A 365 22.16 -23.57 7.50
CA ALA A 365 22.29 -24.95 7.04
C ALA A 365 21.19 -25.33 6.04
N ARG A 366 19.98 -24.81 6.24
CA ARG A 366 18.84 -25.04 5.34
C ARG A 366 18.96 -24.32 4.00
N ARG A 367 19.49 -23.09 3.96
CA ARG A 367 19.59 -22.30 2.72
C ARG A 367 20.83 -22.63 1.89
N MET A 368 21.93 -23.05 2.52
CA MET A 368 23.23 -23.26 1.85
C MET A 368 23.18 -24.19 0.63
N PRO A 369 22.39 -25.28 0.59
CA PRO A 369 22.26 -26.12 -0.62
C PRO A 369 21.73 -25.39 -1.86
N TYR A 370 21.08 -24.24 -1.66
CA TYR A 370 20.48 -23.42 -2.73
C TYR A 370 21.33 -22.20 -3.07
N VAL A 371 22.42 -21.94 -2.34
CA VAL A 371 23.30 -20.82 -2.67
C VAL A 371 24.07 -21.17 -3.95
N VAL A 372 23.81 -20.42 -5.01
CA VAL A 372 24.52 -20.55 -6.28
C VAL A 372 25.72 -19.60 -6.25
N SER A 373 26.93 -20.16 -6.37
CA SER A 373 28.11 -19.36 -6.66
C SER A 373 27.91 -18.75 -8.05
N GLY A 374 27.82 -17.42 -8.13
CA GLY A 374 27.61 -16.71 -9.40
C GLY A 374 28.60 -17.18 -10.48
N SER A 375 28.14 -17.25 -11.73
CA SER A 375 28.99 -17.60 -12.86
C SER A 375 30.23 -16.70 -12.86
N PRO A 376 31.45 -17.28 -12.84
CA PRO A 376 32.64 -16.51 -13.11
C PRO A 376 32.69 -16.31 -14.63
N ASP A 377 32.25 -15.14 -15.09
CA ASP A 377 32.64 -14.64 -16.41
C ASP A 377 33.95 -13.84 -16.28
#